data_AF-A0AAJ2EFJ4-F1
#
_entry.id   AF-A0AAJ2EFJ4-F1
#
_cell.length_a   1.000
_cell.length_b   1.000
_cell.length_c   1.000
_cell.angle_alpha   90.00
_cell.angle_beta   90.00
_cell.angle_gamma   90.00
#
_symmetry.space_group_name_H-M   'P 1'
#
loop_
_entity.id
_entity.type
_entity.pdbx_description
1 polymer ?
#
loop_
_entity_poly.entity_id
_entity_poly.type
_entity_poly.pdbx_seq_one_letter_code
_entity_poly.pdbx_strand_id
1 'polypeptide(L)'
;MTRKALSIAILSASVLAAGCAGIGPGRLKADQVDYARALGDAKKREILAAIVGLRFADAPSFLTVSSIIAAYTFDATGGAILNAGSGAQPNYAQATGSVSYSNHPTFTFTPTTGDAYASAYIRPLSPTLVMPLAESGIPIDLLLRITAQSIAGLQNGTALGGPNSSGSPQFFLLLQALRRLQLAGELNVESRNTDNGKDDKTAKGTSRINDADKSGVFITLGATRSGDSKQVTDDLALVRKLLHLSPKMKTYEIVYGQSADHDRIPMVTRSVLGILTDLGAQIAVPNEQVGNGATMPTIGLIGGETRPTIVVKTGEKPPKDAYVSVLYDESSYWIDRGDFDSKYAFTVVQNLMALAEVTDTSKSPVVTIPAN
;
A
#
# COMPACT_ATOMS: atom_id res chain seq x y z
N MET A 1 1.63 -47.42 51.46
CA MET A 1 1.94 -46.80 50.15
C MET A 1 0.94 -45.70 49.72
N THR A 2 0.05 -45.23 50.59
CA THR A 2 -1.14 -44.45 50.19
C THR A 2 -0.96 -42.92 50.16
N ARG A 3 -0.11 -42.35 51.01
CA ARG A 3 0.08 -40.87 51.05
C ARG A 3 0.93 -40.32 49.91
N LYS A 4 2.03 -41.00 49.53
CA LYS A 4 2.91 -40.54 48.43
C LYS A 4 2.23 -40.61 47.05
N ALA A 5 1.42 -41.64 46.81
CA ALA A 5 0.65 -41.76 45.57
C ALA A 5 -0.44 -40.68 45.44
N LEU A 6 -1.10 -40.34 46.55
CA LEU A 6 -2.09 -39.26 46.60
C LEU A 6 -1.46 -37.89 46.34
N SER A 7 -0.28 -37.63 46.92
CA SER A 7 0.45 -36.37 46.70
C SER A 7 0.90 -36.20 45.24
N ILE A 8 1.33 -37.28 44.57
CA ILE A 8 1.73 -37.24 43.16
C ILE A 8 0.51 -37.01 42.25
N ALA A 9 -0.61 -37.67 42.53
CA ALA A 9 -1.85 -37.49 41.77
C ALA A 9 -2.41 -36.05 41.86
N ILE A 10 -2.35 -35.44 43.05
CA ILE A 10 -2.76 -34.04 43.25
C ILE A 10 -1.82 -33.07 42.53
N LEU A 11 -0.50 -33.33 42.54
CA LEU A 11 0.47 -32.51 41.84
C LEU A 11 0.29 -32.59 40.31
N SER A 12 0.04 -33.78 39.76
CA SER A 12 -0.24 -33.98 38.34
C SER A 12 -1.55 -33.32 37.91
N ALA A 13 -2.62 -33.43 38.71
CA ALA A 13 -3.90 -32.76 38.44
C ALA A 13 -3.77 -31.23 38.47
N SER A 14 -2.91 -30.69 39.34
CA SER A 14 -2.64 -29.24 39.44
C SER A 14 -1.89 -28.71 38.21
N VAL A 15 -0.94 -29.49 37.67
CA VAL A 15 -0.18 -29.13 36.45
C VAL A 15 -1.08 -29.19 35.20
N LEU A 16 -1.99 -30.17 35.13
CA LEU A 16 -2.97 -30.29 34.04
C LEU A 16 -4.01 -29.16 34.06
N ALA A 17 -4.47 -28.73 35.24
CA ALA A 17 -5.42 -27.61 35.37
C ALA A 17 -4.80 -26.24 35.03
N ALA A 18 -3.50 -26.05 35.29
CA ALA A 18 -2.80 -24.80 34.94
C ALA A 18 -2.54 -24.65 33.43
N GLY A 19 -2.50 -25.75 32.66
CA GLY A 19 -2.28 -25.72 31.21
C GLY A 19 -3.48 -25.21 30.39
N CYS A 20 -4.71 -25.35 30.90
CA CYS A 20 -5.93 -24.92 30.22
C CYS A 20 -6.25 -23.42 30.39
N ALA A 21 -5.60 -22.73 31.34
CA ALA A 21 -5.84 -21.31 31.63
C ALA A 21 -5.24 -20.34 30.57
N GLY A 22 -4.37 -20.83 29.68
CA GLY A 22 -3.69 -20.03 28.64
C GLY A 22 -4.38 -20.01 27.27
N ILE A 23 -5.49 -20.75 27.11
CA ILE A 23 -6.24 -20.87 25.85
C ILE A 23 -7.46 -19.94 25.96
N GLY A 24 -7.27 -18.68 25.56
CA GLY A 24 -8.27 -17.62 25.69
C GLY A 24 -7.95 -16.38 24.84
N PRO A 25 -8.65 -15.25 25.04
CA PRO A 25 -8.60 -14.05 24.19
C PRO A 25 -7.21 -13.43 23.96
N GLY A 26 -6.22 -13.76 24.80
CA GLY A 26 -4.83 -13.34 24.60
C GLY A 26 -4.18 -13.95 23.35
N ARG A 27 -4.59 -15.16 22.94
CA ARG A 27 -4.09 -15.81 21.70
C ARG A 27 -4.65 -15.16 20.44
N LEU A 28 -5.92 -14.73 20.47
CA LEU A 28 -6.54 -13.96 19.38
C LEU A 28 -5.77 -12.67 19.08
N LYS A 29 -5.30 -11.96 20.12
CA LYS A 29 -4.48 -10.75 19.96
C LYS A 29 -3.11 -11.02 19.35
N ALA A 30 -2.47 -12.13 19.71
CA ALA A 30 -1.19 -12.53 19.11
C ALA A 30 -1.37 -12.91 17.62
N ASP A 31 -2.37 -13.75 17.33
CA ASP A 31 -2.69 -14.20 15.97
C ASP A 31 -3.08 -13.03 15.05
N GLN A 32 -3.84 -12.04 15.56
CA GLN A 32 -4.22 -10.86 14.78
C GLN A 32 -3.00 -10.10 14.23
N VAL A 33 -1.96 -9.94 15.04
CA VAL A 33 -0.73 -9.26 14.62
C VAL A 33 0.02 -10.09 13.58
N ASP A 34 0.09 -11.41 13.75
CA ASP A 34 0.75 -12.29 12.80
C ASP A 34 0.01 -12.38 11.47
N TYR A 35 -1.33 -12.38 11.48
CA TYR A 35 -2.15 -12.28 10.27
C TYR A 35 -1.95 -10.94 9.57
N ALA A 36 -1.95 -9.82 10.31
CA ALA A 36 -1.72 -8.51 9.72
C ALA A 36 -0.34 -8.41 9.05
N ARG A 37 0.70 -9.01 9.65
CA ARG A 37 2.04 -9.11 9.06
C ARG A 37 2.04 -9.98 7.80
N ALA A 38 1.46 -11.17 7.86
CA ALA A 38 1.39 -12.08 6.73
C ALA A 38 0.64 -11.47 5.54
N LEU A 39 -0.45 -10.76 5.79
CA LEU A 39 -1.21 -10.03 4.78
C LEU A 39 -0.38 -8.88 4.18
N GLY A 40 0.30 -8.11 5.03
CA GLY A 40 1.20 -7.05 4.59
C GLY A 40 2.33 -7.56 3.70
N ASP A 41 2.95 -8.69 4.07
CA ASP A 41 4.03 -9.30 3.30
C ASP A 41 3.53 -9.95 1.99
N ALA A 42 2.31 -10.48 1.98
CA ALA A 42 1.66 -10.92 0.75
C ALA A 42 1.41 -9.74 -0.20
N LYS A 43 0.86 -8.62 0.29
CA LYS A 43 0.61 -7.42 -0.52
C LYS A 43 1.91 -6.82 -1.06
N LYS A 44 3.01 -6.83 -0.29
CA LYS A 44 4.33 -6.42 -0.80
C LYS A 44 4.76 -7.28 -1.98
N ARG A 45 4.64 -8.60 -1.87
CA ARG A 45 5.01 -9.53 -2.95
C ARG A 45 4.13 -9.34 -4.19
N GLU A 46 2.84 -9.17 -4.00
CA GLU A 46 1.88 -8.88 -5.08
C GLU A 46 2.24 -7.60 -5.84
N ILE A 47 2.54 -6.52 -5.11
CA ILE A 47 2.94 -5.24 -5.72
C ILE A 47 4.26 -5.36 -6.46
N LEU A 48 5.28 -5.99 -5.84
CA LEU A 48 6.56 -6.17 -6.51
C LEU A 48 6.42 -7.06 -7.76
N ALA A 49 5.62 -8.14 -7.68
CA ALA A 49 5.33 -8.99 -8.83
C ALA A 49 4.63 -8.21 -9.95
N ALA A 50 3.70 -7.32 -9.62
CA ALA A 50 3.04 -6.46 -10.61
C ALA A 50 4.01 -5.47 -11.26
N ILE A 51 4.90 -4.84 -10.48
CA ILE A 51 5.94 -3.93 -11.01
C ILE A 51 6.86 -4.68 -11.97
N VAL A 52 7.33 -5.87 -11.58
CA VAL A 52 8.23 -6.69 -12.41
C VAL A 52 7.50 -7.24 -13.64
N GLY A 53 6.27 -7.74 -13.51
CA GLY A 53 5.48 -8.22 -14.65
C GLY A 53 5.24 -7.10 -15.67
N LEU A 54 4.82 -5.91 -15.21
CA LEU A 54 4.63 -4.75 -16.09
C LEU A 54 5.92 -4.29 -16.78
N ARG A 55 7.08 -4.49 -16.14
CA ARG A 55 8.38 -4.27 -16.78
C ARG A 55 8.55 -5.15 -18.02
N PHE A 56 7.98 -6.34 -18.06
CA PHE A 56 8.00 -7.26 -19.21
C PHE A 56 6.66 -7.36 -19.95
N ALA A 57 5.80 -6.34 -19.81
CA ALA A 57 4.49 -6.22 -20.45
C ALA A 57 3.45 -7.31 -20.07
N ASP A 58 3.62 -7.95 -18.91
CA ASP A 58 2.60 -8.84 -18.36
C ASP A 58 1.45 -8.07 -17.69
N ALA A 59 0.24 -8.60 -17.84
CA ALA A 59 -0.94 -8.06 -17.20
C ALA A 59 -0.98 -8.48 -15.71
N PRO A 60 -1.00 -7.53 -14.76
CA PRO A 60 -1.10 -7.86 -13.35
C PRO A 60 -2.51 -8.36 -13.00
N SER A 61 -2.59 -9.24 -12.00
CA SER A 61 -3.85 -9.61 -11.37
C SER A 61 -3.78 -9.26 -9.89
N PHE A 62 -4.85 -8.68 -9.35
CA PHE A 62 -4.92 -8.28 -7.95
C PHE A 62 -5.97 -9.07 -7.18
N LEU A 63 -5.62 -9.48 -5.96
CA LEU A 63 -6.48 -10.24 -5.07
C LEU A 63 -6.72 -9.44 -3.78
N THR A 64 -7.99 -9.26 -3.43
CA THR A 64 -8.37 -8.67 -2.14
C THR A 64 -8.81 -9.75 -1.17
N VAL A 65 -8.43 -9.60 0.11
CA VAL A 65 -8.94 -10.47 1.18
C VAL A 65 -10.27 -9.91 1.65
N SER A 66 -11.35 -10.63 1.36
CA SER A 66 -12.71 -10.20 1.72
C SER A 66 -13.08 -10.55 3.16
N SER A 67 -12.63 -11.69 3.67
CA SER A 67 -12.91 -12.13 5.05
C SER A 67 -11.86 -13.11 5.58
N ILE A 68 -11.67 -13.08 6.89
CA ILE A 68 -10.84 -14.04 7.65
C ILE A 68 -11.76 -14.68 8.69
N ILE A 69 -11.97 -15.99 8.61
CA ILE A 69 -12.76 -16.74 9.58
C ILE A 69 -11.79 -17.70 10.30
N ALA A 70 -11.53 -17.45 11.58
CA ALA A 70 -10.72 -18.35 12.41
C ALA A 70 -11.63 -19.36 13.11
N ALA A 71 -11.43 -20.66 12.83
CA ALA A 71 -12.11 -21.75 13.53
C ALA A 71 -11.10 -22.46 14.45
N TYR A 72 -11.39 -22.43 15.74
CA TYR A 72 -10.60 -23.09 16.77
C TYR A 72 -11.37 -24.31 17.28
N THR A 73 -10.85 -25.51 17.08
CA THR A 73 -11.40 -26.73 17.69
C THR A 73 -10.46 -27.22 18.79
N PHE A 74 -11.03 -27.45 19.96
CA PHE A 74 -10.35 -28.05 21.09
C PHE A 74 -11.15 -29.26 21.54
N ASP A 75 -10.59 -30.44 21.30
CA ASP A 75 -11.18 -31.71 21.70
C ASP A 75 -10.31 -32.32 22.79
N ALA A 76 -10.89 -32.43 23.98
CA ALA A 76 -10.32 -33.17 25.10
C ALA A 76 -11.25 -34.35 25.40
N THR A 77 -10.83 -35.55 25.02
CA THR A 77 -11.57 -36.78 25.27
C THR A 77 -10.86 -37.60 26.34
N GLY A 78 -11.59 -37.92 27.41
CA GLY A 78 -11.13 -38.75 28.52
C GLY A 78 -12.10 -39.91 28.73
N GLY A 79 -11.58 -41.13 28.72
CA GLY A 79 -12.35 -42.34 28.93
C GLY A 79 -11.68 -43.26 29.95
N ALA A 80 -12.47 -43.89 30.80
CA ALA A 80 -12.00 -44.94 31.71
C ALA A 80 -12.78 -46.22 31.40
N ILE A 81 -12.08 -47.24 30.92
CA ILE A 81 -12.65 -48.57 30.70
C ILE A 81 -12.26 -49.42 31.90
N LEU A 82 -13.27 -49.86 32.64
CA LEU A 82 -13.13 -50.82 33.73
C LEU A 82 -13.67 -52.16 33.23
N ASN A 83 -12.79 -53.15 33.09
CA ASN A 83 -13.18 -54.49 32.71
C ASN A 83 -13.03 -55.43 33.92
N ALA A 84 -14.17 -55.95 34.38
CA ALA A 84 -14.22 -57.05 35.33
C ALA A 84 -14.21 -58.37 34.53
N GLY A 85 -13.01 -58.94 34.36
CA GLY A 85 -12.84 -60.19 33.64
C GLY A 85 -13.48 -61.35 34.39
N SER A 86 -14.07 -62.30 33.67
CA SER A 86 -14.48 -63.60 34.23
C SER A 86 -13.81 -64.74 33.45
N GLY A 87 -13.22 -65.69 34.18
CA GLY A 87 -12.41 -66.77 33.60
C GLY A 87 -10.92 -66.42 33.47
N ALA A 88 -10.27 -66.87 32.39
CA ALA A 88 -8.81 -66.79 32.20
C ALA A 88 -8.26 -65.40 31.80
N GLN A 89 -9.10 -64.35 31.74
CA GLN A 89 -8.64 -62.98 31.46
C GLN A 89 -8.55 -62.15 32.77
N PRO A 90 -7.42 -61.45 33.02
CA PRO A 90 -7.23 -60.65 34.21
C PRO A 90 -8.01 -59.33 34.17
N ASN A 91 -8.38 -58.83 35.35
CA ASN A 91 -8.97 -57.51 35.50
C ASN A 91 -7.98 -56.44 35.02
N TYR A 92 -8.46 -55.52 34.19
CA TYR A 92 -7.68 -54.37 33.78
C TYR A 92 -8.52 -53.09 33.83
N ALA A 93 -7.83 -52.01 34.19
CA ALA A 93 -8.34 -50.66 34.12
C ALA A 93 -7.50 -49.93 33.08
N GLN A 94 -8.15 -49.37 32.08
CA GLN A 94 -7.48 -48.58 31.05
C GLN A 94 -8.05 -47.16 31.07
N ALA A 95 -7.16 -46.19 31.29
CA ALA A 95 -7.48 -44.78 31.13
C ALA A 95 -6.91 -44.32 29.80
N THR A 96 -7.75 -43.77 28.94
CA THR A 96 -7.33 -43.12 27.70
C THR A 96 -7.61 -41.63 27.81
N GLY A 97 -6.64 -40.83 27.40
CA GLY A 97 -6.76 -39.38 27.30
C GLY A 97 -6.16 -38.95 25.97
N SER A 98 -6.93 -38.24 25.16
CA SER A 98 -6.44 -37.55 23.98
C SER A 98 -6.78 -36.07 24.05
N VAL A 99 -5.81 -35.26 23.68
CA VAL A 99 -5.97 -33.81 23.52
C VAL A 99 -5.61 -33.51 22.07
N SER A 100 -6.55 -33.03 21.29
CA SER A 100 -6.30 -32.50 19.95
C SER A 100 -6.68 -31.03 19.89
N TYR A 101 -5.73 -30.24 19.42
CA TYR A 101 -5.90 -28.82 19.14
C TYR A 101 -5.76 -28.63 17.64
N SER A 102 -6.75 -28.02 17.00
CA SER A 102 -6.64 -27.60 15.61
C SER A 102 -7.11 -26.16 15.42
N ASN A 103 -6.41 -25.44 14.56
CA ASN A 103 -6.76 -24.10 14.12
C ASN A 103 -6.73 -24.08 12.58
N HIS A 104 -7.89 -23.88 11.96
CA HIS A 104 -8.02 -23.81 10.50
C HIS A 104 -8.64 -22.46 10.09
N PRO A 105 -7.83 -21.40 9.94
CA PRO A 105 -8.33 -20.14 9.41
C PRO A 105 -8.72 -20.31 7.93
N THR A 106 -9.93 -19.89 7.59
CA THR A 106 -10.39 -19.81 6.20
C THR A 106 -10.22 -18.38 5.70
N PHE A 107 -9.42 -18.20 4.64
CA PHE A 107 -9.28 -16.93 3.93
C PHE A 107 -10.16 -16.93 2.69
N THR A 108 -11.06 -15.96 2.57
CA THR A 108 -11.84 -15.77 1.33
C THR A 108 -11.19 -14.67 0.50
N PHE A 109 -10.63 -15.06 -0.65
CA PHE A 109 -10.10 -14.14 -1.64
C PHE A 109 -11.18 -13.78 -2.66
N THR A 110 -11.26 -12.50 -3.01
CA THR A 110 -12.11 -12.04 -4.10
C THR A 110 -11.24 -11.39 -5.16
N PRO A 111 -11.19 -11.95 -6.39
CA PRO A 111 -10.50 -11.31 -7.49
C PRO A 111 -11.07 -9.92 -7.75
N THR A 112 -10.18 -8.94 -7.93
CA THR A 112 -10.61 -7.61 -8.34
C THR A 112 -10.79 -7.61 -9.86
N THR A 113 -12.04 -7.67 -10.33
CA THR A 113 -12.39 -7.77 -11.76
C THR A 113 -13.46 -6.75 -12.15
N GLY A 114 -13.61 -6.49 -13.45
CA GLY A 114 -14.66 -5.62 -13.99
C GLY A 114 -14.55 -4.18 -13.48
N ASP A 115 -15.67 -3.61 -13.02
CA ASP A 115 -15.76 -2.19 -12.64
C ASP A 115 -14.88 -1.83 -11.45
N ALA A 116 -14.70 -2.73 -10.49
CA ALA A 116 -13.82 -2.51 -9.33
C ALA A 116 -12.35 -2.39 -9.78
N TYR A 117 -11.93 -3.22 -10.74
CA TYR A 117 -10.59 -3.13 -11.32
C TYR A 117 -10.42 -1.84 -12.14
N ALA A 118 -11.40 -1.53 -12.99
CA ALA A 118 -11.36 -0.31 -13.79
C ALA A 118 -11.30 0.95 -12.92
N SER A 119 -12.09 1.00 -11.85
CA SER A 119 -12.17 2.16 -10.96
C SER A 119 -10.92 2.32 -10.09
N ALA A 120 -10.40 1.24 -9.50
CA ALA A 120 -9.26 1.31 -8.60
C ALA A 120 -7.90 1.36 -9.32
N TYR A 121 -7.76 0.67 -10.46
CA TYR A 121 -6.46 0.45 -11.09
C TYR A 121 -6.25 1.15 -12.42
N ILE A 122 -7.31 1.38 -13.20
CA ILE A 122 -7.22 1.98 -14.54
C ILE A 122 -7.50 3.49 -14.49
N ARG A 123 -8.46 3.94 -13.69
CA ARG A 123 -8.76 5.38 -13.57
C ARG A 123 -7.58 6.13 -12.92
N PRO A 124 -7.22 7.30 -13.44
CA PRO A 124 -6.27 8.21 -12.81
C PRO A 124 -6.70 8.58 -11.38
N LEU A 125 -5.73 8.66 -10.46
CA LEU A 125 -6.00 9.09 -9.09
C LEU A 125 -6.27 10.59 -9.06
N SER A 126 -7.43 11.05 -8.61
CA SER A 126 -7.70 12.50 -8.61
C SER A 126 -6.67 13.27 -7.76
N PRO A 127 -6.30 14.51 -8.16
CA PRO A 127 -5.50 15.40 -7.31
C PRO A 127 -6.05 15.55 -5.89
N THR A 128 -7.37 15.47 -5.75
CA THR A 128 -8.12 15.57 -4.49
C THR A 128 -7.86 14.40 -3.54
N LEU A 129 -7.50 13.23 -4.07
CA LEU A 129 -7.09 12.06 -3.28
C LEU A 129 -5.59 12.11 -2.94
N VAL A 130 -4.78 12.58 -3.88
CA VAL A 130 -3.31 12.50 -3.78
C VAL A 130 -2.74 13.61 -2.90
N MET A 131 -3.09 14.86 -3.18
CA MET A 131 -2.42 16.02 -2.60
C MET A 131 -2.55 16.17 -1.07
N PRO A 132 -3.68 15.78 -0.43
CA PRO A 132 -3.75 15.77 1.04
C PRO A 132 -2.70 14.87 1.70
N LEU A 133 -2.16 13.87 0.98
CA LEU A 133 -1.07 13.04 1.51
C LEU A 133 0.21 13.86 1.75
N ALA A 134 0.44 14.93 0.98
CA ALA A 134 1.57 15.83 1.22
C ALA A 134 1.42 16.63 2.53
N GLU A 135 0.18 16.93 2.95
CA GLU A 135 -0.12 17.53 4.26
C GLU A 135 0.16 16.54 5.40
N SER A 136 -0.14 15.26 5.18
CA SER A 136 0.05 14.19 6.16
C SER A 136 1.52 13.81 6.43
N GLY A 137 2.47 14.52 5.83
CA GLY A 137 3.91 14.35 6.05
C GLY A 137 4.64 13.55 4.97
N ILE A 138 3.96 13.16 3.88
CA ILE A 138 4.66 12.56 2.73
C ILE A 138 5.46 13.64 1.99
N PRO A 139 6.75 13.41 1.66
CA PRO A 139 7.53 14.31 0.82
C PRO A 139 6.85 14.59 -0.51
N ILE A 140 6.63 15.87 -0.82
CA ILE A 140 5.86 16.25 -2.01
C ILE A 140 6.58 15.86 -3.32
N ASP A 141 7.92 15.92 -3.33
CA ASP A 141 8.74 15.43 -4.44
C ASP A 141 8.50 13.94 -4.69
N LEU A 142 8.56 13.11 -3.65
CA LEU A 142 8.32 11.67 -3.79
C LEU A 142 6.88 11.38 -4.26
N LEU A 143 5.90 12.04 -3.63
CA LEU A 143 4.49 11.87 -3.97
C LEU A 143 4.22 12.23 -5.43
N LEU A 144 4.64 13.41 -5.88
CA LEU A 144 4.43 13.86 -7.26
C LEU A 144 5.27 13.08 -8.27
N ARG A 145 6.47 12.64 -7.90
CA ARG A 145 7.28 11.77 -8.76
C ARG A 145 6.55 10.45 -9.08
N ILE A 146 5.89 9.86 -8.08
CA ILE A 146 5.08 8.64 -8.24
C ILE A 146 3.79 8.95 -9.00
N THR A 147 3.04 9.96 -8.56
CA THR A 147 1.63 10.15 -8.96
C THR A 147 1.41 11.08 -10.13
N ALA A 148 2.20 12.13 -10.32
CA ALA A 148 1.95 13.11 -11.37
C ALA A 148 2.58 12.64 -12.69
N GLN A 149 1.76 12.49 -13.73
CA GLN A 149 2.21 12.31 -15.10
C GLN A 149 2.71 13.64 -15.67
N SER A 150 2.00 14.74 -15.39
CA SER A 150 2.44 16.08 -15.77
C SER A 150 1.87 17.16 -14.84
N ILE A 151 2.59 18.27 -14.73
CA ILE A 151 2.16 19.46 -13.98
C ILE A 151 2.49 20.68 -14.81
N ALA A 152 1.50 21.55 -15.10
CA ALA A 152 1.67 22.74 -15.93
C ALA A 152 2.35 22.46 -17.29
N GLY A 153 2.06 21.29 -17.88
CA GLY A 153 2.67 20.83 -19.14
C GLY A 153 4.08 20.23 -19.00
N LEU A 154 4.71 20.33 -17.83
CA LEU A 154 5.98 19.66 -17.54
C LEU A 154 5.74 18.16 -17.38
N GLN A 155 6.36 17.37 -18.24
CA GLN A 155 6.18 15.91 -18.28
C GLN A 155 7.11 15.23 -17.28
N ASN A 156 6.56 14.25 -16.56
CA ASN A 156 7.34 13.27 -15.80
C ASN A 156 7.81 12.14 -16.73
N GLY A 157 8.64 11.23 -16.22
CA GLY A 157 9.02 10.00 -16.92
C GLY A 157 7.80 9.18 -17.33
N THR A 158 7.91 8.43 -18.42
CA THR A 158 6.88 7.51 -18.86
C THR A 158 7.50 6.37 -19.65
N ALA A 159 7.15 5.13 -19.26
CA ALA A 159 7.65 3.90 -19.87
C ALA A 159 7.44 3.84 -21.40
N LEU A 160 6.36 4.44 -21.89
CA LEU A 160 5.95 4.39 -23.31
C LEU A 160 6.18 5.72 -24.04
N GLY A 161 7.01 6.62 -23.48
CA GLY A 161 7.26 7.95 -24.07
C GLY A 161 8.23 7.98 -25.25
N GLY A 162 8.74 6.83 -25.70
CA GLY A 162 9.74 6.75 -26.76
C GLY A 162 11.01 7.56 -26.41
N PRO A 163 11.54 8.41 -27.32
CA PRO A 163 12.71 9.25 -27.05
C PRO A 163 12.55 10.20 -25.85
N ASN A 164 11.31 10.53 -25.47
CA ASN A 164 11.00 11.43 -24.34
C ASN A 164 10.61 10.66 -23.08
N SER A 165 10.90 9.36 -22.99
CA SER A 165 10.54 8.49 -21.86
C SER A 165 11.11 8.94 -20.50
N SER A 166 12.20 9.71 -20.50
CA SER A 166 12.79 10.24 -19.26
C SER A 166 12.06 11.49 -18.72
N GLY A 167 11.13 12.07 -19.48
CA GLY A 167 10.39 13.27 -19.11
C GLY A 167 11.16 14.57 -19.34
N SER A 168 10.72 15.66 -18.71
CA SER A 168 11.34 16.98 -18.80
C SER A 168 12.26 17.25 -17.60
N PRO A 169 13.50 17.75 -17.79
CA PRO A 169 14.37 18.11 -16.67
C PRO A 169 13.75 19.14 -15.71
N GLN A 170 12.94 20.05 -16.25
CA GLN A 170 12.24 21.10 -15.49
C GLN A 170 11.23 20.51 -14.49
N PHE A 171 10.62 19.37 -14.80
CA PHE A 171 9.72 18.69 -13.87
C PHE A 171 10.44 18.29 -12.59
N PHE A 172 11.64 17.69 -12.69
CA PHE A 172 12.40 17.27 -11.51
C PHE A 172 12.96 18.46 -10.72
N LEU A 173 13.37 19.54 -11.40
CA LEU A 173 13.74 20.79 -10.75
C LEU A 173 12.57 21.40 -9.96
N LEU A 174 11.36 21.34 -10.51
CA LEU A 174 10.14 21.76 -9.81
C LEU A 174 9.94 20.94 -8.54
N LEU A 175 10.05 19.60 -8.60
CA LEU A 175 9.88 18.73 -7.44
C LEU A 175 10.88 19.05 -6.33
N GLN A 176 12.15 19.22 -6.68
CA GLN A 176 13.20 19.57 -5.73
C GLN A 176 12.94 20.93 -5.07
N ALA A 177 12.50 21.93 -5.82
CA ALA A 177 12.13 23.24 -5.28
C ALA A 177 10.91 23.16 -4.35
N LEU A 178 9.86 22.43 -4.75
CA LEU A 178 8.67 22.20 -3.91
C LEU A 178 9.05 21.48 -2.60
N ARG A 179 9.95 20.50 -2.65
CA ARG A 179 10.43 19.81 -1.45
C ARG A 179 11.18 20.75 -0.51
N ARG A 180 12.06 21.61 -1.02
CA ARG A 180 12.75 22.61 -0.20
C ARG A 180 11.76 23.60 0.43
N LEU A 181 10.75 24.04 -0.31
CA LEU A 181 9.68 24.89 0.22
C LEU A 181 8.81 24.19 1.27
N GLN A 182 8.52 22.89 1.08
CA GLN A 182 7.80 22.07 2.08
C GLN A 182 8.59 21.98 3.39
N LEU A 183 9.89 21.71 3.30
CA LEU A 183 10.78 21.65 4.48
C LEU A 183 10.94 23.02 5.17
N ALA A 184 10.87 24.11 4.42
CA ALA A 184 10.90 25.47 4.95
C ALA A 184 9.56 25.93 5.55
N GLY A 185 8.48 25.15 5.43
CA GLY A 185 7.13 25.56 5.87
C GLY A 185 6.51 26.67 5.01
N GLU A 186 7.01 26.84 3.78
CA GLU A 186 6.55 27.85 2.82
C GLU A 186 5.57 27.28 1.79
N LEU A 187 5.37 25.96 1.80
CA LEU A 187 4.41 25.25 0.98
C LEU A 187 3.35 24.64 1.89
N ASN A 188 2.10 25.02 1.67
CA ASN A 188 0.94 24.43 2.31
C ASN A 188 0.01 23.89 1.23
N VAL A 189 -0.60 22.73 1.47
CA VAL A 189 -1.64 22.14 0.63
C VAL A 189 -2.91 22.19 1.48
N GLU A 190 -4.02 22.58 0.89
CA GLU A 190 -5.31 22.63 1.58
C GLU A 190 -6.39 22.00 0.70
N SER A 191 -7.20 21.12 1.27
CA SER A 191 -8.48 20.71 0.68
C SER A 191 -9.59 21.64 1.16
N ARG A 192 -10.38 22.19 0.21
CA ARG A 192 -11.56 23.00 0.51
C ARG A 192 -12.78 22.39 -0.15
N ASN A 193 -13.81 22.14 0.65
CA ASN A 193 -15.12 21.79 0.10
C ASN A 193 -15.67 23.02 -0.64
N THR A 194 -16.02 22.88 -1.92
CA THR A 194 -16.51 23.99 -2.75
C THR A 194 -17.99 24.32 -2.51
N ASP A 195 -18.58 23.76 -1.45
CA ASP A 195 -19.95 24.01 -1.04
C ASP A 195 -20.08 25.37 -0.33
N ASN A 196 -19.92 26.45 -1.10
CA ASN A 196 -20.39 27.78 -0.74
C ASN A 196 -21.49 28.20 -1.73
N GLY A 197 -22.69 27.69 -1.48
CA GLY A 197 -23.96 28.41 -1.59
C GLY A 197 -24.33 29.04 -2.95
N LYS A 198 -25.21 28.36 -3.68
CA LYS A 198 -26.48 28.97 -4.11
C LYS A 198 -27.59 27.93 -3.98
N ASP A 199 -28.54 28.23 -3.08
CA ASP A 199 -29.87 27.64 -3.04
C ASP A 199 -30.48 27.69 -4.45
N ASP A 200 -30.37 26.61 -5.20
CA ASP A 200 -31.26 26.35 -6.33
C ASP A 200 -32.20 25.21 -5.91
N LYS A 201 -33.33 25.60 -5.30
CA LYS A 201 -34.43 24.72 -4.90
C LYS A 201 -35.22 24.24 -6.13
N THR A 202 -34.53 23.77 -7.17
CA THR A 202 -35.17 23.41 -8.43
C THR A 202 -34.44 22.29 -9.19
N ALA A 203 -34.01 21.24 -8.51
CA ALA A 203 -33.66 19.99 -9.18
C ALA A 203 -33.95 18.76 -8.32
N LYS A 204 -35.23 18.33 -8.29
CA LYS A 204 -35.56 16.92 -8.06
C LYS A 204 -35.10 16.14 -9.29
N GLY A 205 -33.91 15.57 -9.23
CA GLY A 205 -33.37 14.73 -10.30
C GLY A 205 -32.23 13.87 -9.77
N THR A 206 -32.45 12.57 -9.78
CA THR A 206 -31.52 11.52 -9.39
C THR A 206 -30.13 11.70 -10.02
N SER A 207 -29.15 12.14 -9.23
CA SER A 207 -27.73 12.04 -9.60
C SER A 207 -26.91 11.72 -8.36
N ARG A 208 -26.68 10.42 -8.14
CA ARG A 208 -25.69 9.91 -7.16
C ARG A 208 -24.31 9.93 -7.83
N ILE A 209 -23.81 11.11 -8.16
CA ILE A 209 -22.40 11.29 -8.54
C ILE A 209 -21.67 11.74 -7.27
N ASN A 210 -20.78 10.86 -6.83
CA ASN A 210 -19.87 10.93 -5.69
C ASN A 210 -19.60 12.34 -5.11
N ASP A 211 -19.91 12.54 -3.82
CA ASP A 211 -19.58 13.77 -3.07
C ASP A 211 -18.07 14.07 -2.98
N ALA A 212 -17.19 13.15 -3.41
CA ALA A 212 -15.75 13.36 -3.53
C ALA A 212 -15.35 14.35 -4.67
N ASP A 213 -16.27 14.67 -5.57
CA ASP A 213 -16.02 15.55 -6.73
C ASP A 213 -16.28 17.05 -6.44
N LYS A 214 -16.67 17.38 -5.20
CA LYS A 214 -16.95 18.76 -4.75
C LYS A 214 -15.88 19.35 -3.83
N SER A 215 -14.73 18.71 -3.69
CA SER A 215 -13.61 19.24 -2.90
C SER A 215 -12.48 19.68 -3.84
N GLY A 216 -12.15 20.97 -3.83
CA GLY A 216 -11.00 21.50 -4.56
C GLY A 216 -9.73 21.38 -3.72
N VAL A 217 -8.58 21.23 -4.37
CA VAL A 217 -7.27 21.28 -3.71
C VAL A 217 -6.56 22.56 -4.08
N PHE A 218 -5.95 23.20 -3.10
CA PHE A 218 -5.20 24.42 -3.26
C PHE A 218 -3.78 24.26 -2.75
N ILE A 219 -2.82 24.88 -3.43
CA ILE A 219 -1.46 25.06 -2.92
C ILE A 219 -1.29 26.52 -2.55
N THR A 220 -0.82 26.76 -1.33
CA THR A 220 -0.35 28.07 -0.88
C THR A 220 1.18 28.11 -0.88
N LEU A 221 1.73 29.06 -1.62
CA LEU A 221 3.15 29.37 -1.69
C LEU A 221 3.43 30.66 -0.91
N GLY A 222 4.38 30.61 0.01
CA GLY A 222 4.76 31.76 0.82
C GLY A 222 3.93 31.95 2.09
N ALA A 223 3.65 30.84 2.80
CA ALA A 223 2.64 30.75 3.85
C ALA A 223 3.08 31.37 5.20
N THR A 224 4.37 31.35 5.53
CA THR A 224 4.82 31.65 6.91
C THR A 224 5.73 32.87 7.01
N ARG A 225 6.88 32.95 6.31
CA ARG A 225 7.76 34.14 6.24
C ARG A 225 8.64 34.13 4.98
N SER A 226 8.03 34.46 3.85
CA SER A 226 8.75 34.62 2.58
C SER A 226 9.66 35.86 2.64
N GLY A 227 10.91 35.68 3.07
CA GLY A 227 11.89 36.77 3.15
C GLY A 227 13.17 36.48 3.92
N ASP A 228 13.19 35.45 4.78
CA ASP A 228 14.33 35.23 5.69
C ASP A 228 15.52 34.50 5.02
N SER A 229 15.31 33.88 3.84
CA SER A 229 16.36 33.17 3.10
C SER A 229 16.31 33.46 1.60
N LYS A 230 17.48 33.78 1.02
CA LYS A 230 17.66 33.94 -0.43
C LYS A 230 17.23 32.68 -1.19
N GLN A 231 17.57 31.50 -0.67
CA GLN A 231 17.24 30.23 -1.30
C GLN A 231 15.72 30.00 -1.39
N VAL A 232 14.97 30.32 -0.34
CA VAL A 232 13.50 30.24 -0.32
C VAL A 232 12.90 31.19 -1.36
N THR A 233 13.45 32.40 -1.48
CA THR A 233 12.98 33.40 -2.46
C THR A 233 13.25 32.94 -3.90
N ASP A 234 14.44 32.39 -4.15
CA ASP A 234 14.82 31.85 -5.45
C ASP A 234 13.95 30.62 -5.82
N ASP A 235 13.66 29.74 -4.86
CA ASP A 235 12.79 28.58 -5.05
C ASP A 235 11.33 28.99 -5.33
N LEU A 236 10.79 29.98 -4.61
CA LEU A 236 9.46 30.53 -4.88
C LEU A 236 9.37 31.13 -6.28
N ALA A 237 10.40 31.87 -6.70
CA ALA A 237 10.48 32.44 -8.05
C ALA A 237 10.58 31.35 -9.13
N LEU A 238 11.37 30.30 -8.88
CA LEU A 238 11.51 29.16 -9.77
C LEU A 238 10.18 28.41 -9.94
N VAL A 239 9.50 28.07 -8.84
CA VAL A 239 8.21 27.37 -8.87
C VAL A 239 7.17 28.20 -9.63
N ARG A 240 7.06 29.50 -9.34
CA ARG A 240 6.12 30.39 -10.06
C ARG A 240 6.43 30.46 -11.55
N LYS A 241 7.71 30.53 -11.92
CA LYS A 241 8.13 30.53 -13.32
C LYS A 241 7.78 29.22 -14.02
N LEU A 242 8.09 28.08 -13.41
CA LEU A 242 7.88 26.76 -14.00
C LEU A 242 6.39 26.39 -14.13
N LEU A 243 5.56 26.87 -13.19
CA LEU A 243 4.12 26.64 -13.18
C LEU A 243 3.31 27.75 -13.88
N HIS A 244 3.98 28.75 -14.45
CA HIS A 244 3.37 29.93 -15.09
C HIS A 244 2.37 30.68 -14.17
N LEU A 245 2.72 30.83 -12.89
CA LEU A 245 1.84 31.43 -11.88
C LEU A 245 2.07 32.93 -11.71
N SER A 246 0.97 33.67 -11.54
CA SER A 246 1.02 35.10 -11.21
C SER A 246 1.63 35.32 -9.82
N PRO A 247 2.62 36.20 -9.66
CA PRO A 247 3.23 36.48 -8.35
C PRO A 247 2.32 37.26 -7.40
N LYS A 248 1.17 37.76 -7.89
CA LYS A 248 0.19 38.53 -7.10
C LYS A 248 -0.63 37.66 -6.17
N MET A 249 -0.79 36.39 -6.51
CA MET A 249 -1.53 35.41 -5.72
C MET A 249 -0.56 34.63 -4.83
N LYS A 250 -1.08 34.12 -3.72
CA LYS A 250 -0.35 33.18 -2.85
C LYS A 250 -0.92 31.78 -2.91
N THR A 251 -2.20 31.66 -3.24
CA THR A 251 -2.93 30.39 -3.25
C THR A 251 -3.44 30.11 -4.66
N TYR A 252 -3.21 28.89 -5.14
CA TYR A 252 -3.56 28.45 -6.49
C TYR A 252 -4.32 27.14 -6.42
N GLU A 253 -5.38 27.01 -7.19
CA GLU A 253 -6.15 25.76 -7.30
C GLU A 253 -5.41 24.76 -8.18
N ILE A 254 -5.34 23.50 -7.75
CA ILE A 254 -4.91 22.39 -8.60
C ILE A 254 -6.13 21.79 -9.26
N VAL A 255 -6.11 21.75 -10.59
CA VAL A 255 -7.19 21.17 -11.39
C VAL A 255 -6.67 19.97 -12.16
N TYR A 256 -7.50 18.92 -12.24
CA TYR A 256 -7.15 17.77 -13.06
C TYR A 256 -7.29 18.13 -14.54
N GLY A 257 -6.22 17.91 -15.32
CA GLY A 257 -6.22 18.18 -16.76
C GLY A 257 -4.86 18.62 -17.29
N GLN A 258 -4.75 18.76 -18.62
CA GLN A 258 -3.52 19.17 -19.30
C GLN A 258 -3.35 20.68 -19.42
N SER A 259 -4.44 21.43 -19.31
CA SER A 259 -4.47 22.88 -19.42
C SER A 259 -5.45 23.45 -18.40
N ALA A 260 -5.18 24.66 -17.96
CA ALA A 260 -6.06 25.43 -17.11
C ALA A 260 -5.98 26.91 -17.50
N ASP A 261 -6.97 27.68 -17.08
CA ASP A 261 -6.92 29.14 -17.18
C ASP A 261 -5.81 29.72 -16.30
N HIS A 262 -5.52 31.01 -16.50
CA HIS A 262 -4.54 31.74 -15.69
C HIS A 262 -4.89 31.61 -14.19
N ASP A 263 -3.87 31.40 -13.36
CA ASP A 263 -3.96 31.25 -11.89
C ASP A 263 -4.46 29.88 -11.36
N ARG A 264 -4.51 28.84 -12.19
CA ARG A 264 -4.69 27.44 -11.75
C ARG A 264 -3.54 26.56 -12.22
N ILE A 265 -3.28 25.48 -11.49
CA ILE A 265 -2.22 24.51 -11.78
C ILE A 265 -2.88 23.27 -12.41
N PRO A 266 -2.76 23.06 -13.74
CA PRO A 266 -3.23 21.82 -14.35
C PRO A 266 -2.28 20.68 -13.97
N MET A 267 -2.85 19.58 -13.50
CA MET A 267 -2.11 18.37 -13.16
C MET A 267 -2.79 17.15 -13.76
N VAL A 268 -2.02 16.32 -14.46
CA VAL A 268 -2.44 14.98 -14.86
C VAL A 268 -1.77 13.99 -13.93
N THR A 269 -2.57 13.15 -13.29
CA THR A 269 -2.12 12.08 -12.41
C THR A 269 -2.14 10.73 -13.13
N ARG A 270 -1.33 9.80 -12.65
CA ARG A 270 -1.30 8.40 -13.09
C ARG A 270 -2.40 7.61 -12.39
N SER A 271 -2.87 6.56 -13.05
CA SER A 271 -3.59 5.48 -12.39
C SER A 271 -2.62 4.59 -11.59
N VAL A 272 -3.14 3.69 -10.76
CA VAL A 272 -2.28 2.69 -10.08
C VAL A 272 -1.48 1.89 -11.10
N LEU A 273 -2.12 1.44 -12.19
CA LEU A 273 -1.42 0.73 -13.26
C LEU A 273 -0.32 1.59 -13.87
N GLY A 274 -0.59 2.87 -14.13
CA GLY A 274 0.41 3.81 -14.63
C GLY A 274 1.58 4.02 -13.66
N ILE A 275 1.32 4.06 -12.35
CA ILE A 275 2.35 4.12 -11.30
C ILE A 275 3.24 2.89 -11.36
N LEU A 276 2.65 1.69 -11.33
CA LEU A 276 3.41 0.44 -11.32
C LEU A 276 4.22 0.24 -12.61
N THR A 277 3.66 0.63 -13.76
CA THR A 277 4.37 0.61 -15.05
C THR A 277 5.57 1.56 -15.06
N ASP A 278 5.43 2.79 -14.55
CA ASP A 278 6.54 3.74 -14.48
C ASP A 278 7.64 3.28 -13.52
N LEU A 279 7.26 2.72 -12.36
CA LEU A 279 8.21 2.11 -11.43
C LEU A 279 8.93 0.91 -12.05
N GLY A 280 8.21 0.08 -12.81
CA GLY A 280 8.77 -1.05 -13.54
C GLY A 280 9.82 -0.59 -14.54
N ALA A 281 9.52 0.47 -15.30
CA ALA A 281 10.43 1.02 -16.31
C ALA A 281 11.75 1.59 -15.74
N GLN A 282 11.81 1.86 -14.43
CA GLN A 282 13.04 2.26 -13.72
C GLN A 282 13.91 1.06 -13.29
N ILE A 283 13.41 -0.17 -13.40
CA ILE A 283 14.17 -1.39 -13.08
C ILE A 283 15.22 -1.60 -14.17
N ALA A 284 16.48 -1.64 -13.73
CA ALA A 284 17.61 -1.97 -14.58
C ALA A 284 17.50 -3.41 -15.08
N VAL A 285 17.63 -3.60 -16.39
CA VAL A 285 17.61 -4.89 -17.07
C VAL A 285 18.88 -5.08 -17.91
N PRO A 286 19.34 -6.31 -18.13
CA PRO A 286 20.42 -6.60 -19.07
C PRO A 286 20.11 -6.10 -20.50
N ASN A 287 21.12 -5.60 -21.20
CA ASN A 287 20.99 -5.13 -22.59
C ASN A 287 20.51 -6.25 -23.54
N GLU A 288 20.76 -7.51 -23.22
CA GLU A 288 20.28 -8.66 -23.99
C GLU A 288 18.74 -8.76 -24.01
N GLN A 289 18.09 -8.54 -22.86
CA GLN A 289 16.62 -8.52 -22.75
C GLN A 289 15.99 -7.33 -23.49
N VAL A 290 16.75 -6.26 -23.68
CA VAL A 290 16.34 -5.13 -24.53
C VAL A 290 16.53 -5.47 -26.01
N GLY A 291 17.69 -6.04 -26.36
CA GLY A 291 18.06 -6.38 -27.72
C GLY A 291 17.19 -7.47 -28.36
N ASN A 292 16.68 -8.41 -27.57
CA ASN A 292 15.78 -9.47 -28.04
C ASN A 292 14.29 -9.08 -27.99
N GLY A 293 13.96 -7.87 -27.55
CA GLY A 293 12.58 -7.35 -27.50
C GLY A 293 11.75 -7.84 -26.31
N ALA A 294 12.32 -8.52 -25.33
CA ALA A 294 11.60 -8.91 -24.11
C ALA A 294 11.15 -7.68 -23.30
N THR A 295 11.89 -6.57 -23.39
CA THR A 295 11.50 -5.31 -22.75
C THR A 295 12.15 -4.08 -23.38
N MET A 296 11.71 -2.88 -22.96
CA MET A 296 12.26 -1.60 -23.42
C MET A 296 13.55 -1.19 -22.67
N PRO A 297 14.35 -0.24 -23.17
CA PRO A 297 15.46 0.34 -22.39
C PRO A 297 14.97 0.92 -21.06
N THR A 298 15.77 0.77 -20.00
CA THR A 298 15.51 1.40 -18.69
C THR A 298 15.47 2.91 -18.83
N ILE A 299 14.50 3.59 -18.21
CA ILE A 299 14.39 5.05 -18.32
C ILE A 299 15.58 5.74 -17.66
N GLY A 300 16.08 6.79 -18.31
CA GLY A 300 17.19 7.60 -17.81
C GLY A 300 16.77 8.48 -16.65
N LEU A 301 17.71 8.70 -15.72
CA LEU A 301 17.54 9.67 -14.64
C LEU A 301 18.05 11.04 -15.13
N ILE A 302 17.18 12.05 -15.08
CA ILE A 302 17.46 13.40 -15.61
C ILE A 302 17.10 14.47 -14.57
N GLY A 303 17.41 15.74 -14.86
CA GLY A 303 16.99 16.86 -14.02
C GLY A 303 17.61 16.85 -12.61
N GLY A 304 18.80 16.26 -12.47
CA GLY A 304 19.50 16.12 -11.19
C GLY A 304 19.15 14.87 -10.40
N GLU A 305 18.22 14.04 -10.89
CA GLU A 305 17.94 12.74 -10.30
C GLU A 305 19.12 11.78 -10.50
N THR A 306 19.58 11.16 -9.41
CA THR A 306 20.70 10.20 -9.42
C THR A 306 20.28 8.79 -9.02
N ARG A 307 19.03 8.64 -8.57
CA ARG A 307 18.49 7.37 -8.07
C ARG A 307 17.08 7.12 -8.61
N PRO A 308 16.71 5.87 -8.93
CA PRO A 308 15.32 5.46 -9.12
C PRO A 308 14.45 5.78 -7.90
N THR A 309 13.14 5.81 -8.09
CA THR A 309 12.16 6.00 -7.01
C THR A 309 12.22 4.82 -6.04
N ILE A 310 12.21 3.60 -6.59
CA ILE A 310 12.39 2.33 -5.87
C ILE A 310 13.50 1.56 -6.58
N VAL A 311 14.55 1.21 -5.85
CA VAL A 311 15.65 0.40 -6.37
C VAL A 311 15.27 -1.07 -6.21
N VAL A 312 14.94 -1.70 -7.33
CA VAL A 312 14.74 -3.15 -7.42
C VAL A 312 16.02 -3.78 -7.96
N LYS A 313 16.59 -4.69 -7.19
CA LYS A 313 17.75 -5.50 -7.59
C LYS A 313 17.29 -6.77 -8.28
N THR A 314 18.15 -7.30 -9.14
CA THR A 314 17.94 -8.56 -9.87
C THR A 314 19.16 -9.47 -9.73
N GLY A 315 18.95 -10.78 -9.80
CA GLY A 315 19.98 -11.81 -9.68
C GLY A 315 19.38 -13.20 -9.47
N GLU A 316 20.22 -14.22 -9.33
CA GLU A 316 19.75 -15.62 -9.19
C GLU A 316 18.99 -15.84 -7.87
N LYS A 317 19.49 -15.28 -6.76
CA LYS A 317 18.92 -15.48 -5.42
C LYS A 317 18.95 -14.20 -4.59
N PRO A 318 17.84 -13.82 -3.93
CA PRO A 318 17.80 -12.66 -3.07
C PRO A 318 18.52 -12.93 -1.72
N PRO A 319 19.00 -11.90 -1.02
CA PRO A 319 19.44 -12.00 0.37
C PRO A 319 18.33 -12.55 1.27
N LYS A 320 18.71 -13.33 2.30
CA LYS A 320 17.75 -13.92 3.24
C LYS A 320 16.90 -12.88 3.98
N ASP A 321 17.45 -11.69 4.17
CA ASP A 321 16.84 -10.60 4.91
C ASP A 321 16.18 -9.56 4.01
N ALA A 322 16.07 -9.79 2.68
CA ALA A 322 15.45 -8.86 1.74
C ALA A 322 14.10 -8.32 2.25
N TYR A 323 13.81 -7.04 1.97
CA TYR A 323 12.56 -6.41 2.40
C TYR A 323 11.34 -7.09 1.78
N VAL A 324 11.44 -7.39 0.48
CA VAL A 324 10.48 -8.19 -0.30
C VAL A 324 11.24 -8.76 -1.50
N SER A 325 10.88 -9.97 -1.93
CA SER A 325 11.41 -10.59 -3.13
C SER A 325 10.34 -11.36 -3.89
N VAL A 326 10.50 -11.46 -5.21
CA VAL A 326 9.68 -12.27 -6.11
C VAL A 326 10.58 -13.00 -7.10
N LEU A 327 10.16 -14.19 -7.51
CA LEU A 327 10.76 -14.89 -8.65
C LEU A 327 9.92 -14.54 -9.88
N TYR A 328 10.58 -14.16 -10.97
CA TYR A 328 9.97 -13.90 -12.26
C TYR A 328 10.83 -14.59 -13.32
N ASP A 329 10.23 -15.55 -14.02
CA ASP A 329 10.94 -16.56 -14.83
C ASP A 329 12.08 -17.22 -14.03
N GLU A 330 13.33 -17.08 -14.51
CA GLU A 330 14.52 -17.65 -13.90
C GLU A 330 15.26 -16.67 -12.98
N SER A 331 14.79 -15.42 -12.87
CA SER A 331 15.47 -14.34 -12.12
C SER A 331 14.69 -13.92 -10.88
N SER A 332 15.42 -13.71 -9.79
CA SER A 332 14.87 -13.15 -8.56
C SER A 332 14.98 -11.62 -8.56
N TYR A 333 13.91 -10.95 -8.19
CA TYR A 333 13.84 -9.50 -8.02
C TYR A 333 13.57 -9.16 -6.56
N TRP A 334 14.26 -8.18 -5.98
CA TRP A 334 14.08 -7.82 -4.58
C TRP A 334 14.39 -6.37 -4.26
N ILE A 335 13.87 -5.91 -3.12
CA ILE A 335 14.24 -4.64 -2.50
C ILE A 335 15.09 -4.96 -1.27
N ASP A 336 16.25 -4.30 -1.14
CA ASP A 336 17.15 -4.52 0.00
C ASP A 336 16.54 -4.05 1.31
N ARG A 337 16.82 -4.80 2.38
CA ARG A 337 16.36 -4.46 3.75
C ARG A 337 16.90 -3.12 4.25
N GLY A 338 18.13 -2.80 3.87
CA GLY A 338 18.83 -1.59 4.29
C GLY A 338 18.42 -0.32 3.52
N ASP A 339 17.70 -0.47 2.41
CA ASP A 339 17.32 0.68 1.56
C ASP A 339 16.05 1.35 2.10
N PHE A 340 16.23 2.32 3.01
CA PHE A 340 15.11 3.04 3.62
C PHE A 340 14.26 3.79 2.59
N ASP A 341 14.89 4.49 1.64
CA ASP A 341 14.18 5.32 0.67
C ASP A 341 13.31 4.46 -0.26
N SER A 342 13.82 3.32 -0.72
CA SER A 342 13.01 2.37 -1.50
C SER A 342 11.84 1.81 -0.69
N LYS A 343 12.07 1.43 0.57
CA LYS A 343 11.00 0.91 1.44
C LYS A 343 9.93 1.96 1.68
N TYR A 344 10.33 3.20 1.96
CA TYR A 344 9.41 4.29 2.21
C TYR A 344 8.59 4.63 0.96
N ALA A 345 9.24 4.77 -0.21
CA ALA A 345 8.54 4.94 -1.49
C ALA A 345 7.58 3.78 -1.80
N PHE A 346 8.00 2.54 -1.51
CA PHE A 346 7.14 1.36 -1.65
C PHE A 346 5.92 1.43 -0.73
N THR A 347 6.08 1.88 0.52
CA THR A 347 4.96 2.10 1.43
C THR A 347 4.01 3.21 0.94
N VAL A 348 4.53 4.29 0.35
CA VAL A 348 3.69 5.31 -0.29
C VAL A 348 2.84 4.71 -1.41
N VAL A 349 3.42 3.85 -2.25
CA VAL A 349 2.67 3.10 -3.29
C VAL A 349 1.57 2.23 -2.67
N GLN A 350 1.88 1.50 -1.59
CA GLN A 350 0.88 0.68 -0.87
C GLN A 350 -0.30 1.54 -0.39
N ASN A 351 -0.03 2.72 0.18
CA ASN A 351 -1.07 3.63 0.67
C ASN A 351 -1.91 4.20 -0.48
N LEU A 352 -1.29 4.56 -1.59
CA LEU A 352 -2.00 5.06 -2.79
C LEU A 352 -2.92 3.97 -3.37
N MET A 353 -2.46 2.73 -3.43
CA MET A 353 -3.28 1.60 -3.87
C MET A 353 -4.45 1.35 -2.93
N ALA A 354 -4.21 1.35 -1.62
CA ALA A 354 -5.27 1.19 -0.63
C ALA A 354 -6.32 2.31 -0.74
N LEU A 355 -5.90 3.55 -0.98
CA LEU A 355 -6.81 4.68 -1.20
C LEU A 355 -7.67 4.50 -2.46
N ALA A 356 -7.08 3.97 -3.53
CA ALA A 356 -7.77 3.72 -4.79
C ALA A 356 -8.79 2.57 -4.69
N GLU A 357 -8.51 1.56 -3.87
CA GLU A 357 -9.41 0.41 -3.63
C GLU A 357 -10.66 0.78 -2.81
N VAL A 358 -10.64 1.90 -2.07
CA VAL A 358 -11.72 2.33 -1.13
C VAL A 358 -12.95 2.95 -1.84
N THR A 359 -13.00 2.95 -3.17
CA THR A 359 -14.11 3.60 -3.91
C THR A 359 -15.47 2.91 -3.80
N ASP A 360 -15.56 1.69 -3.25
CA ASP A 360 -16.83 1.01 -2.97
C ASP A 360 -17.12 0.93 -1.46
N THR A 361 -18.00 1.80 -0.98
CA THR A 361 -18.51 1.86 0.40
C THR A 361 -19.44 0.69 0.80
N SER A 362 -19.39 -0.45 0.12
CA SER A 362 -20.39 -1.51 0.27
C SER A 362 -19.98 -2.71 1.13
N LYS A 363 -18.72 -2.86 1.53
CA LYS A 363 -18.33 -3.97 2.42
C LYS A 363 -18.23 -3.47 3.86
N SER A 364 -19.35 -3.56 4.58
CA SER A 364 -19.33 -3.52 6.05
C SER A 364 -18.33 -4.57 6.55
N PRO A 365 -17.45 -4.24 7.51
CA PRO A 365 -16.56 -5.22 8.09
C PRO A 365 -17.38 -6.34 8.74
N VAL A 366 -17.39 -7.53 8.12
CA VAL A 366 -18.03 -8.70 8.68
C VAL A 366 -17.05 -9.35 9.64
N VAL A 367 -17.22 -9.07 10.93
CA VAL A 367 -16.55 -9.81 12.00
C VAL A 367 -17.42 -11.01 12.35
N THR A 368 -17.12 -12.18 11.78
CA THR A 368 -17.76 -13.43 12.19
C THR A 368 -17.02 -13.98 13.39
N ILE A 369 -17.52 -13.71 14.60
CA ILE A 369 -17.10 -14.43 15.80
C ILE A 369 -17.95 -15.70 15.87
N PRO A 370 -17.36 -16.91 15.86
CA PRO A 370 -18.11 -18.13 16.11
C PRO A 370 -18.77 -18.03 17.49
N ALA A 371 -20.09 -18.10 17.55
CA ALA A 371 -20.81 -18.31 18.78
C ALA A 371 -20.67 -19.79 19.14
N ASN A 372 -19.91 -20.07 20.20
CA ASN A 372 -19.94 -21.38 20.86
C ASN A 372 -21.24 -21.53 21.65
#